data_AF-A0A961D6I8-F1
#
_entry.id   AF-A0A961D6I8-F1
#
_cell.length_a   1.000
_cell.length_b   1.000
_cell.length_c   1.000
_cell.angle_alpha   90.00
_cell.angle_beta   90.00
_cell.angle_gamma   90.00
#
_symmetry.space_group_name_H-M   'P 1'
#
loop_
_entity.id
_entity.type
_entity.pdbx_description
1 polymer ?
#
loop_
_entity_poly.entity_id
_entity_poly.type
_entity_poly.pdbx_seq_one_letter_code
_entity_poly.pdbx_strand_id
1 'polypeptide(L)'
;MRHKQLLSILVVSLIVATAQGQPAKGDMDALIDWSDPMSLTQDNARKILDTMSLGERSAIYSYKHNDQVRQDYFALGEQVNPKCVLSLFTGKLPLRSVSLIFGPEGLRELSFSIHSDPQNEDFLRGELIKAAGGMKPEAYPSQGAQWILERFKMMTYRVQTNMPGGRQSTNPVYVKIQKAYTTDKKEAEARRNAPVLKANLDSMLSFSTLWSWSPDDLEQNYVLKLGDQDKQPEPPQFEWMSSTKDRARFSRHMFSNVETKLTMFGGSINVEEAILEFVNGKAARATISFYNRGDSGDIEVQEFDRIFKTVGQNLGQVTKVAPKRQIMSSNAALPVTGWMWSSPAGIALLEYNEYNTPGKVTKPEFLRLKLAAPDQADWSMGKMATGVQRMELLQRVTKTTEGDVYIAGVPMVDQGQKGYCVAASCQRLFEYMRIPCDQHEMAKLVSVDAENGADVVTMQKSLAKIDSAFKVTFKPLINPEQYYTAGRKRRVSEKQFVSIVREYVDKGVPLLWGLILGEKPEDPPLPGAGQTRGGHMRMVIGYNLAKNQILFTDSWGAGHELKRMAMLDAYDVTMGLYSMAPRGF
;
A
#
# COMPACT_ATOMS: atom_id res chain seq x y z
N MET A 1 34.88 17.53 -12.59
CA MET A 1 33.99 18.40 -13.41
C MET A 1 32.90 17.52 -14.00
N ARG A 2 31.78 17.30 -13.29
CA ARG A 2 30.45 17.88 -13.56
C ARG A 2 30.07 17.99 -15.05
N HIS A 3 29.44 16.95 -15.59
CA HIS A 3 28.35 17.12 -16.55
C HIS A 3 27.03 16.75 -15.87
N LYS A 4 26.37 17.77 -15.30
CA LYS A 4 24.95 17.71 -14.97
C LYS A 4 24.20 17.81 -16.29
N GLN A 5 23.60 16.72 -16.76
CA GLN A 5 22.46 16.82 -17.67
C GLN A 5 21.29 17.33 -16.84
N LEU A 6 21.08 18.65 -16.89
CA LEU A 6 19.82 19.27 -16.50
C LEU A 6 18.73 18.69 -17.40
N LEU A 7 17.79 17.94 -16.82
CA LEU A 7 16.44 17.86 -17.36
C LEU A 7 15.89 19.29 -17.34
N SER A 8 16.05 20.00 -18.44
CA SER A 8 15.41 21.30 -18.66
C SER A 8 13.93 21.04 -18.90
N ILE A 9 13.15 20.89 -17.83
CA ILE A 9 11.71 21.10 -17.87
C ILE A 9 11.52 22.60 -18.08
N LEU A 10 11.47 23.02 -19.34
CA LEU A 10 11.05 24.37 -19.69
C LEU A 10 9.52 24.40 -19.65
N VAL A 11 8.94 24.55 -18.47
CA VAL A 11 7.53 24.95 -18.32
C VAL A 11 7.47 26.43 -18.68
N VAL A 12 7.23 26.72 -19.96
CA VAL A 12 6.82 28.07 -20.36
C VAL A 12 5.31 28.16 -20.15
N SER A 13 4.92 28.54 -18.94
CA SER A 13 3.58 29.05 -18.70
C SER A 13 3.46 30.41 -19.38
N LEU A 14 3.06 30.43 -20.64
CA LEU A 14 2.72 31.66 -21.36
C LEU A 14 1.30 32.09 -20.96
N ILE A 15 1.22 32.83 -19.86
CA ILE A 15 0.09 33.72 -19.58
C ILE A 15 0.22 34.89 -20.56
N VAL A 16 -0.71 35.05 -21.50
CA VAL A 16 -0.98 36.36 -22.13
C VAL A 16 -2.47 36.57 -22.26
N ALA A 17 -2.92 37.77 -21.91
CA ALA A 17 -4.30 38.22 -21.91
C ALA A 17 -4.91 38.37 -23.33
N THR A 18 -6.23 38.22 -23.36
CA THR A 18 -7.28 38.73 -24.27
C THR A 18 -6.97 39.10 -25.72
N ALA A 19 -7.75 38.51 -26.64
CA ALA A 19 -8.39 39.24 -27.74
C ALA A 19 -9.89 38.90 -27.75
N GLN A 20 -10.72 39.87 -28.11
CA GLN A 20 -12.18 39.81 -28.16
C GLN A 20 -12.67 38.69 -29.10
N GLY A 21 -13.79 38.04 -28.78
CA GLY A 21 -14.43 37.08 -29.68
C GLY A 21 -14.98 35.84 -28.96
N GLN A 22 -15.95 35.17 -29.59
CA GLN A 22 -16.78 34.08 -29.06
C GLN A 22 -16.00 32.89 -28.45
N PRO A 23 -16.62 32.08 -27.55
CA PRO A 23 -16.00 30.86 -27.05
C PRO A 23 -15.63 29.92 -28.19
N ALA A 24 -14.39 29.41 -28.15
CA ALA A 24 -13.90 28.41 -29.08
C ALA A 24 -14.69 27.10 -28.87
N LYS A 25 -15.49 26.71 -29.86
CA LYS A 25 -16.29 25.47 -29.82
C LYS A 25 -15.70 24.45 -30.78
N GLY A 26 -15.57 23.20 -30.33
CA GLY A 26 -15.11 22.10 -31.16
C GLY A 26 -15.77 20.79 -30.76
N ASP A 27 -16.24 20.03 -31.75
CA ASP A 27 -16.70 18.65 -31.57
C ASP A 27 -15.56 17.69 -31.91
N MET A 28 -15.12 16.89 -30.93
CA MET A 28 -13.95 16.05 -31.03
C MET A 28 -14.23 14.72 -31.75
N ASP A 29 -15.46 14.44 -32.16
CA ASP A 29 -15.81 13.20 -32.86
C ASP A 29 -14.98 12.99 -34.14
N ALA A 30 -14.66 14.07 -34.86
CA ALA A 30 -13.83 14.00 -36.06
C ALA A 30 -12.38 13.55 -35.79
N LEU A 31 -11.90 13.66 -34.54
CA LEU A 31 -10.55 13.22 -34.15
C LEU A 31 -10.49 11.73 -33.79
N ILE A 32 -11.63 11.10 -33.47
CA ILE A 32 -11.66 9.75 -32.92
C ILE A 32 -12.42 8.83 -33.85
N ASP A 33 -11.69 8.03 -34.63
CA ASP A 33 -12.26 6.83 -35.23
C ASP A 33 -12.41 5.78 -34.13
N TRP A 34 -13.61 5.58 -33.60
CA TRP A 34 -13.85 4.60 -32.53
C TRP A 34 -13.57 3.14 -32.94
N SER A 35 -13.49 2.85 -34.24
CA SER A 35 -13.10 1.53 -34.74
C SER A 35 -11.59 1.32 -34.74
N ASP A 36 -10.82 2.40 -34.85
CA ASP A 36 -9.35 2.41 -34.71
C ASP A 36 -8.84 3.77 -34.19
N PRO A 37 -8.97 4.04 -32.87
CA PRO A 37 -8.65 5.35 -32.30
C PRO A 37 -7.17 5.72 -32.42
N MET A 38 -6.32 4.72 -32.68
CA MET A 38 -4.87 4.89 -32.82
C MET A 38 -4.44 5.18 -34.26
N SER A 39 -5.37 5.21 -35.22
CA SER A 39 -5.12 5.51 -36.63
C SER A 39 -4.85 7.00 -36.91
N LEU A 40 -5.17 7.88 -35.95
CA LEU A 40 -5.01 9.33 -36.09
C LEU A 40 -3.53 9.69 -36.30
N THR A 41 -3.24 10.43 -37.38
CA THR A 41 -1.90 10.97 -37.66
C THR A 41 -1.77 12.41 -37.20
N GLN A 42 -0.53 12.87 -36.99
CA GLN A 42 -0.27 14.23 -36.58
C GLN A 42 -0.78 15.26 -37.59
N ASP A 43 -0.60 15.00 -38.89
CA ASP A 43 -1.04 15.92 -39.95
C ASP A 43 -2.57 15.97 -40.04
N ASN A 44 -3.25 14.83 -39.89
CA ASN A 44 -4.71 14.79 -39.87
C ASN A 44 -5.27 15.47 -38.62
N ALA A 45 -4.67 15.23 -37.44
CA ALA A 45 -5.04 15.90 -36.21
C ALA A 45 -4.91 17.43 -36.35
N ARG A 46 -3.80 17.93 -36.92
CA ARG A 46 -3.62 19.37 -37.19
C ARG A 46 -4.71 19.92 -38.10
N LYS A 47 -4.95 19.29 -39.26
CA LYS A 47 -5.99 19.71 -40.21
C LYS A 47 -7.37 19.77 -39.55
N ILE A 48 -7.74 18.75 -38.77
CA ILE A 48 -9.02 18.69 -38.07
C ILE A 48 -9.10 19.82 -37.03
N LEU A 49 -8.05 20.04 -36.25
CA LEU A 49 -7.99 21.12 -35.26
C LEU A 49 -8.02 22.51 -35.90
N ASP A 50 -7.40 22.69 -37.07
CA ASP A 50 -7.40 23.94 -37.83
C ASP A 50 -8.80 24.29 -38.40
N THR A 51 -9.63 23.28 -38.66
CA THR A 51 -11.04 23.50 -39.08
C THR A 51 -11.95 23.89 -37.93
N MET A 52 -11.53 23.65 -36.69
CA MET A 52 -12.27 24.08 -35.51
C MET A 52 -11.95 25.55 -35.27
N SER A 53 -12.96 26.37 -34.95
CA SER A 53 -12.80 27.81 -34.65
C SER A 53 -12.11 28.04 -33.29
N LEU A 54 -11.01 27.34 -33.04
CA LEU A 54 -10.13 27.44 -31.89
C LEU A 54 -9.19 28.62 -32.17
N GLY A 55 -9.51 29.81 -31.63
CA GLY A 55 -8.62 30.97 -31.76
C GLY A 55 -7.20 30.65 -31.27
N GLU A 56 -6.18 31.40 -31.73
CA GLU A 56 -4.76 31.18 -31.40
C GLU A 56 -4.53 30.88 -29.91
N ARG A 57 -4.47 29.59 -29.53
CA ARG A 57 -4.13 29.02 -28.22
C ARG A 57 -4.36 27.50 -28.23
N SER A 58 -3.42 26.78 -28.82
CA SER A 58 -3.18 25.36 -28.56
C SER A 58 -1.77 25.26 -27.99
N ALA A 59 -1.60 24.52 -26.90
CA ALA A 59 -0.27 24.30 -26.35
C ALA A 59 0.36 23.11 -27.11
N ILE A 60 1.09 23.41 -28.18
CA ILE A 60 1.86 22.42 -28.93
C ILE A 60 3.26 22.37 -28.32
N TYR A 61 3.60 21.22 -27.74
CA TYR A 61 4.94 20.99 -27.19
C TYR A 61 5.64 19.91 -28.01
N SER A 62 6.82 20.23 -28.53
CA SER A 62 7.74 19.26 -29.10
C SER A 62 8.93 19.14 -28.18
N TYR A 63 9.21 17.94 -27.65
CA TYR A 63 10.43 17.68 -26.88
C TYR A 63 11.22 16.50 -27.45
N LYS A 64 12.55 16.58 -27.34
CA LYS A 64 13.47 15.49 -27.67
C LYS A 64 13.79 14.71 -26.40
N HIS A 65 13.55 13.40 -26.42
CA HIS A 65 14.02 12.48 -25.38
C HIS A 65 15.18 11.65 -25.93
N ASN A 66 16.33 11.68 -25.26
CA ASN A 66 17.56 10.94 -25.59
C ASN A 66 17.97 10.99 -27.07
N ASP A 67 18.44 12.14 -27.58
CA ASP A 67 19.06 12.39 -28.90
C ASP A 67 18.39 11.81 -30.19
N GLN A 68 17.32 11.01 -30.09
CA GLN A 68 16.73 10.26 -31.20
C GLN A 68 15.19 10.23 -31.20
N VAL A 69 14.50 10.47 -30.08
CA VAL A 69 13.03 10.37 -30.04
C VAL A 69 12.38 11.74 -29.92
N ARG A 70 11.73 12.21 -31.01
CA ARG A 70 10.85 13.38 -31.00
C ARG A 70 9.46 12.97 -30.53
N GLN A 71 8.93 13.68 -29.54
CA GLN A 71 7.54 13.52 -29.07
C GLN A 71 6.81 14.86 -29.23
N ASP A 72 5.66 14.80 -29.88
CA ASP A 72 4.80 15.95 -30.11
C ASP A 72 3.51 15.78 -29.29
N TYR A 73 3.19 16.78 -28.49
CA TYR A 73 2.06 16.80 -27.56
C TYR A 73 1.09 17.92 -27.92
N PHE A 74 -0.19 17.57 -28.04
CA PHE A 74 -1.29 18.49 -28.25
C PHE A 74 -2.20 18.44 -27.02
N ALA A 75 -2.53 19.59 -26.44
CA ALA A 75 -3.50 19.70 -25.35
C ALA A 75 -4.47 20.85 -25.58
N LEU A 76 -5.76 20.57 -25.38
CA LEU A 76 -6.87 21.52 -25.47
C LEU A 76 -7.81 21.32 -24.27
N GLY A 77 -8.49 22.38 -23.84
CA GLY A 77 -9.50 22.30 -22.79
C GLY A 77 -9.54 23.51 -21.86
N GLU A 78 -10.45 23.47 -20.89
CA GLU A 78 -10.69 24.54 -19.91
C GLU A 78 -9.42 24.93 -19.14
N GLN A 79 -8.52 23.97 -18.91
CA GLN A 79 -7.23 24.19 -18.22
C GLN A 79 -6.24 25.02 -19.04
N VAL A 80 -6.37 25.01 -20.37
CA VAL A 80 -5.52 25.74 -21.32
C VAL A 80 -6.19 27.05 -21.75
N ASN A 81 -7.51 27.03 -21.95
CA ASN A 81 -8.33 28.20 -22.24
C ASN A 81 -9.73 28.04 -21.60
N PRO A 82 -10.09 28.83 -20.57
CA PRO A 82 -11.36 28.72 -19.85
C PRO A 82 -12.62 29.01 -20.70
N LYS A 83 -12.45 29.60 -21.89
CA LYS A 83 -13.55 29.87 -22.84
C LYS A 83 -13.70 28.79 -23.92
N CYS A 84 -12.91 27.72 -23.84
CA CYS A 84 -12.98 26.60 -24.77
C CYS A 84 -14.10 25.65 -24.33
N VAL A 85 -15.00 25.32 -25.25
CA VAL A 85 -16.09 24.36 -25.04
C VAL A 85 -15.88 23.20 -26.00
N LEU A 86 -15.54 22.05 -25.45
CA LEU A 86 -15.28 20.83 -26.20
C LEU A 86 -16.37 19.79 -25.91
N SER A 87 -16.68 18.95 -26.89
CA SER A 87 -17.62 17.85 -26.71
C SER A 87 -17.24 16.62 -27.51
N LEU A 88 -17.82 15.48 -27.13
CA LEU A 88 -17.89 14.25 -27.91
C LEU A 88 -19.35 13.84 -28.12
N PHE A 89 -19.54 12.88 -29.02
CA PHE A 89 -20.82 12.25 -29.34
C PHE A 89 -21.86 13.29 -29.79
N THR A 90 -21.44 14.17 -30.69
CA THR A 90 -22.27 15.20 -31.32
C THR A 90 -22.84 16.17 -30.30
N GLY A 91 -21.97 16.67 -29.42
CA GLY A 91 -22.35 17.61 -28.37
C GLY A 91 -22.96 17.01 -27.11
N LYS A 92 -23.19 15.68 -27.06
CA LYS A 92 -23.87 15.04 -25.93
C LYS A 92 -22.98 14.90 -24.69
N LEU A 93 -21.66 14.82 -24.87
CA LEU A 93 -20.74 14.65 -23.76
C LEU A 93 -19.76 15.83 -23.69
N PRO A 94 -19.94 16.76 -22.72
CA PRO A 94 -19.02 17.88 -22.56
C PRO A 94 -17.66 17.41 -22.04
N LEU A 95 -16.58 17.89 -22.66
CA LEU A 95 -15.21 17.59 -22.28
C LEU A 95 -14.57 18.76 -21.53
N ARG A 96 -13.80 18.44 -20.49
CA ARG A 96 -12.93 19.39 -19.78
C ARG A 96 -11.60 19.55 -20.49
N SER A 97 -11.05 18.46 -21.03
CA SER A 97 -9.82 18.49 -21.82
C SER A 97 -9.70 17.30 -22.77
N VAL A 98 -8.89 17.48 -23.82
CA VAL A 98 -8.42 16.44 -24.72
C VAL A 98 -6.93 16.62 -24.96
N SER A 99 -6.21 15.52 -25.12
CA SER A 99 -4.79 15.50 -25.40
C SER A 99 -4.36 14.34 -26.28
N LEU A 100 -3.37 14.60 -27.13
CA LEU A 100 -2.79 13.64 -28.07
C LEU A 100 -1.28 13.62 -27.88
N ILE A 101 -0.69 12.43 -27.76
CA ILE A 101 0.76 12.23 -27.68
C ILE A 101 1.20 11.40 -28.88
N PHE A 102 2.02 11.99 -29.75
CA PHE A 102 2.62 11.34 -30.90
C PHE A 102 4.06 10.92 -30.61
N GLY A 103 4.42 9.71 -31.06
CA GLY A 103 5.79 9.23 -31.11
C GLY A 103 6.24 8.94 -32.55
N PRO A 104 7.44 8.37 -32.74
CA PRO A 104 8.01 8.12 -34.07
C PRO A 104 7.15 7.22 -34.98
N GLU A 105 6.32 6.36 -34.41
CA GLU A 105 5.46 5.40 -35.12
C GLU A 105 3.98 5.84 -35.19
N GLY A 106 3.68 7.10 -34.91
CA GLY A 106 2.31 7.65 -34.90
C GLY A 106 1.76 7.90 -33.49
N LEU A 107 0.43 7.98 -33.37
CA LEU A 107 -0.25 8.26 -32.10
C LEU A 107 0.08 7.16 -31.08
N ARG A 108 0.56 7.58 -29.90
CA ARG A 108 0.83 6.67 -28.77
C ARG A 108 -0.28 6.69 -27.75
N GLU A 109 -0.88 7.85 -27.56
CA GLU A 109 -1.90 8.06 -26.56
C GLU A 109 -2.88 9.16 -26.96
N LEU A 110 -4.16 8.85 -26.81
CA LEU A 110 -5.28 9.78 -26.83
C LEU A 110 -5.92 9.77 -25.46
N SER A 111 -6.04 10.93 -24.84
CA SER A 111 -6.60 11.07 -23.50
C SER A 111 -7.58 12.23 -23.45
N PHE A 112 -8.73 12.05 -22.81
CA PHE A 112 -9.71 13.12 -22.58
C PHE A 112 -10.31 13.02 -21.18
N SER A 113 -10.87 14.13 -20.69
CA SER A 113 -11.49 14.18 -19.37
C SER A 113 -12.86 14.85 -19.42
N ILE A 114 -13.79 14.37 -18.60
CA ILE A 114 -15.16 14.90 -18.47
C ILE A 114 -15.43 15.39 -17.05
N HIS A 115 -16.40 16.30 -16.90
CA HIS A 115 -16.94 16.65 -15.58
C HIS A 115 -17.61 15.42 -14.95
N SER A 116 -17.42 15.26 -13.64
CA SER A 116 -17.97 14.13 -12.87
C SER A 116 -19.47 14.33 -12.60
N ASP A 117 -20.29 14.08 -13.61
CA ASP A 117 -21.74 13.99 -13.52
C ASP A 117 -22.16 12.53 -13.75
N PRO A 118 -22.96 11.91 -12.84
CA PRO A 118 -23.40 10.52 -12.99
C PRO A 118 -24.02 10.20 -14.36
N GLN A 119 -24.80 11.11 -14.94
CA GLN A 119 -25.43 10.89 -16.25
C GLN A 119 -24.40 10.84 -17.38
N ASN A 120 -23.39 11.72 -17.31
CA ASN A 120 -22.30 11.75 -18.29
C ASN A 120 -21.41 10.52 -18.16
N GLU A 121 -21.18 10.04 -16.96
CA GLU A 121 -20.39 8.84 -16.69
C GLU A 121 -21.09 7.56 -17.16
N ASP A 122 -22.38 7.43 -16.88
CA ASP A 122 -23.20 6.30 -17.35
C ASP A 122 -23.29 6.29 -18.89
N PHE A 123 -23.49 7.47 -19.49
CA PHE A 123 -23.48 7.63 -20.94
C PHE A 123 -22.13 7.25 -21.54
N LEU A 124 -21.03 7.79 -21.01
CA LEU A 124 -19.67 7.47 -21.44
C LEU A 124 -19.37 5.97 -21.31
N ARG A 125 -19.75 5.35 -20.19
CA ARG A 125 -19.58 3.91 -19.99
C ARG A 125 -20.33 3.11 -21.06
N GLY A 126 -21.57 3.51 -21.39
CA GLY A 126 -22.35 2.90 -22.46
C GLY A 126 -21.65 2.97 -23.82
N GLU A 127 -21.12 4.14 -24.17
CA GLU A 127 -20.42 4.34 -25.44
C GLU A 127 -19.07 3.59 -25.49
N LEU A 128 -18.31 3.54 -24.39
CA LEU A 128 -17.06 2.77 -24.33
C LEU A 128 -17.29 1.26 -24.45
N ILE A 129 -18.39 0.74 -23.89
CA ILE A 129 -18.77 -0.67 -24.08
C ILE A 129 -19.11 -0.94 -25.55
N LYS A 130 -19.81 -0.03 -26.23
CA LYS A 130 -20.10 -0.15 -27.66
C LYS A 130 -18.81 -0.11 -28.49
N ALA A 131 -17.91 0.83 -28.20
CA ALA A 131 -16.61 0.93 -28.86
C ALA A 131 -15.75 -0.33 -28.64
N ALA A 132 -15.89 -0.99 -27.49
CA ALA A 132 -15.27 -2.28 -27.19
C ALA A 132 -16.00 -3.50 -27.77
N GLY A 133 -16.94 -3.32 -28.71
CA GLY A 133 -17.69 -4.42 -29.32
C GLY A 133 -18.60 -5.17 -28.35
N GLY A 134 -19.07 -4.52 -27.28
CA GLY A 134 -19.90 -5.13 -26.24
C GLY A 134 -19.13 -5.84 -25.13
N MET A 135 -17.80 -5.82 -25.16
CA MET A 135 -16.96 -6.43 -24.12
C MET A 135 -17.15 -5.74 -22.76
N LYS A 136 -17.29 -6.54 -21.70
CA LYS A 136 -17.33 -6.02 -20.32
C LYS A 136 -15.92 -5.59 -19.88
N PRO A 137 -15.77 -4.45 -19.18
CA PRO A 137 -14.48 -4.02 -18.67
C PRO A 137 -13.97 -4.90 -17.52
N GLU A 138 -12.65 -4.95 -17.37
CA GLU A 138 -11.97 -5.40 -16.16
C GLU A 138 -11.81 -4.24 -15.16
N ALA A 139 -11.65 -4.56 -13.86
CA ALA A 139 -11.38 -3.56 -12.84
C ALA A 139 -9.98 -2.94 -13.01
N TYR A 140 -9.87 -1.62 -12.84
CA TYR A 140 -8.60 -0.89 -12.92
C TYR A 140 -8.23 -0.26 -11.56
N PRO A 141 -6.95 -0.28 -11.12
CA PRO A 141 -6.51 0.02 -9.74
C PRO A 141 -6.80 1.41 -9.15
N SER A 142 -7.53 2.27 -9.85
CA SER A 142 -7.82 3.67 -9.48
C SER A 142 -9.32 4.00 -9.61
N GLN A 143 -10.18 3.10 -9.10
CA GLN A 143 -11.64 3.16 -9.24
C GLN A 143 -12.08 3.32 -10.70
N GLY A 144 -11.48 2.51 -11.57
CA GLY A 144 -11.59 2.62 -13.01
C GLY A 144 -12.00 1.33 -13.70
N ALA A 145 -12.14 1.39 -15.01
CA ALA A 145 -12.42 0.26 -15.88
C ALA A 145 -11.34 0.18 -16.97
N GLN A 146 -10.95 -1.03 -17.39
CA GLN A 146 -10.06 -1.22 -18.53
C GLN A 146 -10.63 -2.21 -19.55
N TRP A 147 -10.32 -1.96 -20.82
CA TRP A 147 -10.56 -2.84 -21.94
C TRP A 147 -9.26 -3.06 -22.69
N ILE A 148 -8.93 -4.32 -22.97
CA ILE A 148 -7.78 -4.70 -23.77
C ILE A 148 -8.31 -5.25 -25.09
N LEU A 149 -8.17 -4.46 -26.16
CA LEU A 149 -8.61 -4.83 -27.51
C LEU A 149 -7.39 -5.17 -28.37
N GLU A 150 -7.63 -5.73 -29.54
CA GLU A 150 -6.55 -6.26 -30.39
C GLU A 150 -5.52 -5.19 -30.82
N ARG A 151 -5.97 -3.95 -31.06
CA ARG A 151 -5.12 -2.86 -31.56
C ARG A 151 -4.77 -1.80 -30.51
N PHE A 152 -5.58 -1.68 -29.47
CA PHE A 152 -5.45 -0.65 -28.45
C PHE A 152 -6.07 -1.10 -27.11
N LYS A 153 -5.68 -0.43 -26.04
CA LYS A 153 -6.33 -0.54 -24.74
C LYS A 153 -7.03 0.77 -24.38
N MET A 154 -8.16 0.68 -23.72
CA MET A 154 -8.90 1.81 -23.17
C MET A 154 -8.94 1.69 -21.65
N MET A 155 -8.73 2.79 -20.94
CA MET A 155 -8.78 2.84 -19.49
C MET A 155 -9.59 4.05 -19.07
N THR A 156 -10.44 3.88 -18.07
CA THR A 156 -11.02 4.98 -17.31
C THR A 156 -10.41 5.02 -15.92
N TYR A 157 -10.17 6.22 -15.41
CA TYR A 157 -9.72 6.39 -14.04
C TYR A 157 -10.11 7.78 -13.51
N ARG A 158 -10.19 7.89 -12.19
CA ARG A 158 -10.33 9.17 -11.51
C ARG A 158 -8.98 9.56 -10.93
N VAL A 159 -8.58 10.81 -11.11
CA VAL A 159 -7.39 11.36 -10.42
C VAL A 159 -7.89 12.08 -9.18
N GLN A 160 -7.52 11.59 -7.99
CA GLN A 160 -7.80 12.32 -6.75
C GLN A 160 -6.79 13.46 -6.57
N THR A 161 -7.24 14.70 -6.73
CA THR A 161 -6.45 15.89 -6.34
C THR A 161 -6.94 16.42 -5.00
N ASN A 162 -6.14 16.25 -3.95
CA ASN A 162 -6.39 16.88 -2.65
C ASN A 162 -5.96 18.36 -2.70
N MET A 163 -6.93 19.28 -2.62
CA MET A 163 -6.67 20.71 -2.45
C MET A 163 -6.52 21.07 -0.96
N PRO A 164 -5.68 22.06 -0.59
CA PRO A 164 -5.58 22.53 0.78
C PRO A 164 -6.96 23.00 1.30
N GLY A 165 -7.41 22.47 2.44
CA GLY A 165 -8.66 22.89 3.10
C GLY A 165 -9.82 21.89 3.04
N GLY A 166 -9.61 20.64 2.62
CA GLY A 166 -10.61 19.57 2.78
C GLY A 166 -11.85 19.69 1.90
N ARG A 167 -11.86 20.59 0.91
CA ARG A 167 -12.87 20.58 -0.15
C ARG A 167 -12.55 19.44 -1.12
N GLN A 168 -13.42 18.44 -1.17
CA GLN A 168 -13.42 17.47 -2.27
C GLN A 168 -13.79 18.20 -3.56
N SER A 169 -12.90 18.15 -4.55
CA SER A 169 -13.25 18.49 -5.93
C SER A 169 -14.00 17.33 -6.55
N THR A 170 -15.02 17.60 -7.35
CA THR A 170 -15.58 16.63 -8.30
C THR A 170 -14.49 16.27 -9.31
N ASN A 171 -13.72 15.22 -9.02
CA ASN A 171 -12.57 14.83 -9.84
C ASN A 171 -13.07 14.32 -11.19
N PRO A 172 -12.56 14.87 -12.31
CA PRO A 172 -13.02 14.47 -13.62
C PRO A 172 -12.70 12.98 -13.87
N VAL A 173 -13.55 12.33 -14.66
CA VAL A 173 -13.24 10.99 -15.19
C VAL A 173 -12.30 11.17 -16.37
N TYR A 174 -11.14 10.54 -16.29
CA TYR A 174 -10.18 10.49 -17.38
C TYR A 174 -10.42 9.21 -18.18
N VAL A 175 -10.40 9.36 -19.50
CA VAL A 175 -10.34 8.26 -20.44
C VAL A 175 -8.99 8.33 -21.14
N LYS A 176 -8.34 7.18 -21.27
CA LYS A 176 -7.02 7.04 -21.87
C LYS A 176 -7.01 5.85 -22.81
N ILE A 177 -6.62 6.11 -24.06
CA ILE A 177 -6.53 5.11 -25.14
C ILE A 177 -5.07 5.03 -25.59
N GLN A 178 -4.52 3.82 -25.66
CA GLN A 178 -3.12 3.58 -26.01
C GLN A 178 -2.98 2.38 -26.96
N LYS A 179 -1.96 2.39 -27.83
CA LYS A 179 -1.63 1.27 -28.73
C LYS A 179 -1.33 0.00 -27.91
N ALA A 180 -1.88 -1.15 -28.33
CA ALA A 180 -1.55 -2.44 -27.74
C ALA A 180 -0.21 -2.93 -28.31
N TYR A 181 0.76 -3.30 -27.47
CA TYR A 181 2.04 -3.83 -27.95
C TYR A 181 1.94 -5.35 -28.12
N THR A 182 2.63 -5.94 -29.10
CA THR A 182 2.60 -7.39 -29.41
C THR A 182 3.06 -8.29 -28.26
N THR A 183 3.82 -7.75 -27.30
CA THR A 183 4.16 -8.39 -26.02
C THR A 183 2.95 -8.62 -25.11
N ASP A 184 1.92 -7.77 -25.20
CA ASP A 184 0.74 -7.84 -24.34
C ASP A 184 -0.16 -9.04 -24.69
N LYS A 185 -0.18 -9.51 -25.95
CA LYS A 185 -0.96 -10.70 -26.36
C LYS A 185 -0.37 -11.98 -25.75
N LYS A 186 0.96 -12.11 -25.76
CA LYS A 186 1.67 -13.22 -25.10
C LYS A 186 1.51 -13.18 -23.58
N GLU A 187 1.55 -12.00 -22.96
CA GLU A 187 1.25 -11.86 -21.54
C GLU A 187 -0.21 -12.16 -21.21
N ALA A 188 -1.17 -11.77 -22.06
CA ALA A 188 -2.59 -12.06 -21.86
C ALA A 188 -2.92 -13.55 -22.01
N GLU A 189 -2.31 -14.25 -22.97
CA GLU A 189 -2.41 -15.70 -23.11
C GLU A 189 -1.69 -16.42 -21.96
N ALA A 190 -0.52 -15.93 -21.53
CA ALA A 190 0.19 -16.45 -20.37
C ALA A 190 -0.62 -16.27 -19.07
N ARG A 191 -1.34 -15.15 -18.90
CA ARG A 191 -2.26 -14.93 -17.76
C ARG A 191 -3.46 -15.88 -17.78
N ARG A 192 -4.01 -16.21 -18.95
CA ARG A 192 -5.12 -17.18 -19.08
C ARG A 192 -4.68 -18.61 -18.77
N ASN A 193 -3.43 -18.95 -19.05
CA ASN A 193 -2.85 -20.27 -18.81
C ASN A 193 -2.00 -20.33 -17.53
N ALA A 194 -1.95 -19.26 -16.73
CA ALA A 194 -1.16 -19.22 -15.51
C ALA A 194 -1.76 -20.21 -14.48
N PRO A 195 -0.92 -20.98 -13.76
CA PRO A 195 -1.42 -21.82 -12.69
C PRO A 195 -2.15 -20.98 -11.66
N VAL A 196 -3.37 -21.39 -11.31
CA VAL A 196 -4.15 -20.74 -10.25
C VAL A 196 -3.43 -20.99 -8.93
N LEU A 197 -2.82 -19.94 -8.38
CA LEU A 197 -2.26 -19.96 -7.03
C LEU A 197 -3.38 -20.30 -6.05
N LYS A 198 -3.21 -21.34 -5.25
CA LYS A 198 -4.20 -21.77 -4.26
C LYS A 198 -3.54 -22.38 -3.03
N ALA A 199 -4.11 -22.10 -1.88
CA ALA A 199 -3.74 -22.74 -0.63
C ALA A 199 -4.99 -22.92 0.24
N ASN A 200 -5.15 -24.12 0.80
CA ASN A 200 -6.17 -24.42 1.80
C ASN A 200 -5.45 -24.52 3.16
N LEU A 201 -5.91 -23.77 4.15
CA LEU A 201 -5.27 -23.66 5.46
C LEU A 201 -5.94 -24.52 6.55
N ASP A 202 -6.75 -25.51 6.18
CA ASP A 202 -7.49 -26.33 7.15
C ASP A 202 -6.57 -27.13 8.08
N SER A 203 -5.33 -27.39 7.67
CA SER A 203 -4.33 -28.01 8.55
C SER A 203 -4.09 -27.18 9.82
N MET A 204 -4.26 -25.86 9.76
CA MET A 204 -4.14 -24.97 10.92
C MET A 204 -5.28 -25.13 11.93
N LEU A 205 -6.38 -25.79 11.56
CA LEU A 205 -7.48 -26.11 12.46
C LEU A 205 -7.24 -27.42 13.23
N SER A 206 -6.20 -28.19 12.87
CA SER A 206 -5.87 -29.45 13.52
C SER A 206 -5.01 -29.20 14.76
N PHE A 207 -5.61 -28.63 15.82
CA PHE A 207 -4.91 -28.16 17.03
C PHE A 207 -4.02 -29.23 17.69
N SER A 208 -4.43 -30.50 17.63
CA SER A 208 -3.66 -31.62 18.18
C SER A 208 -2.31 -31.84 17.48
N THR A 209 -2.19 -31.42 16.22
CA THR A 209 -1.00 -31.63 15.38
C THR A 209 -0.28 -30.34 15.05
N LEU A 210 -1.00 -29.22 14.94
CA LEU A 210 -0.41 -27.94 14.55
C LEU A 210 0.69 -27.52 15.52
N TRP A 211 0.45 -27.64 16.84
CA TRP A 211 1.40 -27.18 17.85
C TRP A 211 2.67 -28.03 17.97
N SER A 212 2.74 -29.18 17.28
CA SER A 212 3.98 -29.94 17.16
C SER A 212 4.80 -29.59 15.92
N TRP A 213 4.25 -28.81 14.98
CA TRP A 213 4.95 -28.46 13.75
C TRP A 213 6.19 -27.61 14.02
N SER A 214 7.31 -28.04 13.46
CA SER A 214 8.51 -27.25 13.25
C SER A 214 8.43 -26.46 11.93
N PRO A 215 9.36 -25.53 11.67
CA PRO A 215 9.49 -24.90 10.36
C PRO A 215 9.63 -25.90 9.20
N ASP A 216 10.31 -27.02 9.43
CA ASP A 216 10.50 -28.06 8.41
C ASP A 216 9.19 -28.82 8.15
N ASP A 217 8.37 -29.08 9.19
CA ASP A 217 7.04 -29.66 9.02
C ASP A 217 6.14 -28.72 8.20
N LEU A 218 6.27 -27.40 8.38
CA LEU A 218 5.52 -26.44 7.57
C LEU A 218 5.90 -26.53 6.08
N GLU A 219 7.20 -26.61 5.78
CA GLU A 219 7.72 -26.75 4.41
C GLU A 219 7.36 -28.10 3.76
N GLN A 220 7.01 -29.12 4.56
CA GLN A 220 6.46 -30.38 4.05
C GLN A 220 4.96 -30.31 3.76
N ASN A 221 4.23 -29.44 4.46
CA ASN A 221 2.78 -29.30 4.33
C ASN A 221 2.37 -28.21 3.33
N TYR A 222 3.25 -27.24 3.07
CA TYR A 222 3.01 -26.13 2.15
C TYR A 222 4.22 -25.82 1.30
N VAL A 223 3.99 -25.27 0.12
CA VAL A 223 5.06 -24.90 -0.82
C VAL A 223 5.64 -23.53 -0.46
N LEU A 224 6.93 -23.49 -0.11
CA LEU A 224 7.66 -22.25 0.15
C LEU A 224 7.89 -21.45 -1.14
N LYS A 225 7.70 -20.14 -1.07
CA LYS A 225 8.15 -19.16 -2.07
C LYS A 225 9.66 -19.01 -2.03
N LEU A 226 10.31 -19.38 -3.13
CA LEU A 226 11.74 -19.19 -3.32
C LEU A 226 12.04 -17.78 -3.83
N GLY A 227 13.20 -17.23 -3.47
CA GLY A 227 13.66 -15.94 -3.98
C GLY A 227 13.98 -15.97 -5.48
N ASP A 228 14.36 -17.15 -6.00
CA ASP A 228 14.65 -17.40 -7.40
C ASP A 228 13.47 -18.13 -8.05
N GLN A 229 12.63 -17.37 -8.75
CA GLN A 229 11.39 -17.90 -9.35
C GLN A 229 11.67 -18.93 -10.45
N ASP A 230 12.82 -18.88 -11.12
CA ASP A 230 13.20 -19.85 -12.14
C ASP A 230 13.45 -21.24 -11.55
N LYS A 231 13.65 -21.33 -10.22
CA LYS A 231 13.83 -22.58 -9.48
C LYS A 231 12.58 -23.01 -8.72
N GLN A 232 11.47 -22.30 -8.83
CA GLN A 232 10.23 -22.62 -8.14
C GLN A 232 9.57 -23.86 -8.76
N PRO A 233 9.56 -25.03 -8.09
CA PRO A 233 9.07 -26.27 -8.70
C PRO A 233 7.54 -26.31 -8.79
N GLU A 234 6.86 -25.71 -7.81
CA GLU A 234 5.41 -25.70 -7.66
C GLU A 234 4.92 -24.30 -7.27
N PRO A 235 3.67 -23.95 -7.59
CA PRO A 235 3.08 -22.67 -7.18
C PRO A 235 3.21 -22.45 -5.67
N PRO A 236 3.85 -21.36 -5.22
CA PRO A 236 4.09 -21.17 -3.79
C PRO A 236 2.81 -20.81 -3.04
N GLN A 237 2.80 -21.20 -1.77
CA GLN A 237 1.65 -21.10 -0.88
C GLN A 237 1.95 -20.24 0.35
N PHE A 238 3.22 -20.10 0.73
CA PHE A 238 3.65 -19.20 1.81
C PHE A 238 5.05 -18.65 1.58
N GLU A 239 5.41 -17.62 2.36
CA GLU A 239 6.77 -17.07 2.43
C GLU A 239 7.22 -16.91 3.89
N TRP A 240 8.50 -17.09 4.15
CA TRP A 240 9.07 -16.78 5.46
C TRP A 240 9.19 -15.26 5.61
N MET A 241 8.77 -14.73 6.76
CA MET A 241 8.93 -13.32 7.10
C MET A 241 10.26 -13.04 7.78
N SER A 242 10.97 -14.08 8.23
CA SER A 242 12.29 -13.96 8.84
C SER A 242 13.22 -15.07 8.38
N SER A 243 14.51 -14.75 8.32
CA SER A 243 15.63 -15.66 8.07
C SER A 243 15.77 -16.72 9.17
N THR A 244 15.31 -16.42 10.39
CA THR A 244 15.22 -17.35 11.51
C THR A 244 14.02 -18.30 11.44
N LYS A 245 13.15 -18.16 10.42
CA LYS A 245 11.94 -18.96 10.23
C LYS A 245 11.00 -18.95 11.45
N ASP A 246 10.91 -17.80 12.14
CA ASP A 246 10.03 -17.64 13.30
C ASP A 246 8.59 -17.20 12.92
N ARG A 247 8.38 -16.74 11.68
CA ARG A 247 7.07 -16.34 11.15
C ARG A 247 6.91 -16.72 9.69
N ALA A 248 5.86 -17.46 9.39
CA ALA A 248 5.43 -17.77 8.02
C ALA A 248 4.19 -16.96 7.67
N ARG A 249 4.14 -16.44 6.45
CA ARG A 249 3.04 -15.64 5.91
C ARG A 249 2.40 -16.32 4.71
N PHE A 250 1.08 -16.43 4.78
CA PHE A 250 0.20 -16.82 3.69
C PHE A 250 -0.59 -15.58 3.29
N SER A 251 -0.58 -15.21 2.02
CA SER A 251 -1.27 -14.00 1.57
C SER A 251 -1.96 -14.22 0.23
N ARG A 252 -3.15 -13.65 0.08
CA ARG A 252 -3.83 -13.51 -1.20
C ARG A 252 -3.00 -12.69 -2.20
N HIS A 253 -2.14 -11.80 -1.73
CA HIS A 253 -1.34 -10.89 -2.56
C HIS A 253 0.17 -11.16 -2.45
N MET A 254 0.56 -12.43 -2.45
CA MET A 254 1.98 -12.84 -2.43
C MET A 254 2.77 -12.34 -3.64
N PHE A 255 2.08 -12.06 -4.74
CA PHE A 255 2.61 -11.46 -5.96
C PHE A 255 1.80 -10.22 -6.33
N SER A 256 2.45 -9.24 -6.97
CA SER A 256 1.79 -7.99 -7.36
C SER A 256 0.84 -8.12 -8.56
N ASN A 257 0.94 -9.22 -9.31
CA ASN A 257 0.27 -9.42 -10.60
C ASN A 257 -0.71 -10.60 -10.62
N VAL A 258 -0.81 -11.39 -9.55
CA VAL A 258 -1.69 -12.55 -9.45
C VAL A 258 -2.12 -12.76 -8.00
N GLU A 259 -3.39 -13.13 -7.80
CA GLU A 259 -3.93 -13.45 -6.48
C GLU A 259 -3.86 -14.95 -6.19
N THR A 260 -3.60 -15.28 -4.93
CA THR A 260 -3.70 -16.64 -4.38
C THR A 260 -5.09 -16.87 -3.82
N LYS A 261 -5.79 -17.89 -4.32
CA LYS A 261 -7.02 -18.39 -3.70
C LYS A 261 -6.69 -19.07 -2.37
N LEU A 262 -6.68 -18.26 -1.31
CA LEU A 262 -6.41 -18.69 0.06
C LEU A 262 -7.73 -18.97 0.78
N THR A 263 -7.89 -20.16 1.36
CA THR A 263 -9.18 -20.60 1.88
C THR A 263 -9.07 -21.44 3.15
N MET A 264 -10.15 -21.48 3.93
CA MET A 264 -10.35 -22.34 5.09
C MET A 264 -11.78 -22.91 5.14
N PHE A 265 -11.99 -23.84 6.07
CA PHE A 265 -13.22 -24.56 6.34
C PHE A 265 -13.75 -25.29 5.11
N GLY A 266 -12.94 -26.21 4.56
CA GLY A 266 -13.28 -26.98 3.36
C GLY A 266 -13.34 -26.12 2.10
N GLY A 267 -12.64 -24.99 2.08
CA GLY A 267 -12.67 -24.04 0.95
C GLY A 267 -13.88 -23.10 0.93
N SER A 268 -14.72 -23.11 1.96
CA SER A 268 -15.97 -22.34 2.01
C SER A 268 -15.77 -20.87 2.39
N ILE A 269 -14.65 -20.54 3.02
CA ILE A 269 -14.30 -19.19 3.47
C ILE A 269 -12.97 -18.78 2.85
N ASN A 270 -12.96 -17.62 2.20
CA ASN A 270 -11.73 -17.00 1.74
C ASN A 270 -10.97 -16.40 2.92
N VAL A 271 -9.65 -16.39 2.82
CA VAL A 271 -8.73 -15.78 3.78
C VAL A 271 -7.93 -14.71 3.04
N GLU A 272 -7.75 -13.55 3.66
CA GLU A 272 -6.91 -12.49 3.09
C GLU A 272 -5.43 -12.73 3.44
N GLU A 273 -5.16 -13.06 4.69
CA GLU A 273 -3.81 -13.32 5.19
C GLU A 273 -3.84 -14.30 6.36
N ALA A 274 -2.79 -15.10 6.49
CA ALA A 274 -2.52 -15.92 7.67
C ALA A 274 -1.05 -15.81 8.06
N ILE A 275 -0.77 -15.58 9.34
CA ILE A 275 0.58 -15.56 9.91
C ILE A 275 0.68 -16.71 10.92
N LEU A 276 1.60 -17.64 10.71
CA LEU A 276 1.93 -18.70 11.66
C LEU A 276 3.26 -18.37 12.34
N GLU A 277 3.27 -18.35 13.68
CA GLU A 277 4.44 -18.00 14.48
C GLU A 277 5.00 -19.22 15.20
N PHE A 278 6.33 -19.32 15.19
CA PHE A 278 7.10 -20.36 15.85
C PHE A 278 7.82 -19.80 17.08
N VAL A 279 7.64 -20.44 18.22
CA VAL A 279 8.34 -20.12 19.48
C VAL A 279 9.12 -21.35 19.89
N ASN A 280 10.42 -21.18 20.16
CA ASN A 280 11.33 -22.28 20.48
C ASN A 280 11.29 -23.43 19.44
N GLY A 281 11.18 -23.07 18.16
CA GLY A 281 11.17 -24.01 17.04
C GLY A 281 9.86 -24.77 16.82
N LYS A 282 8.78 -24.42 17.52
CA LYS A 282 7.45 -25.03 17.35
C LYS A 282 6.37 -24.00 17.09
N ALA A 283 5.39 -24.33 16.25
CA ALA A 283 4.22 -23.50 16.04
C ALA A 283 3.52 -23.25 17.38
N ALA A 284 3.30 -21.98 17.69
CA ALA A 284 2.76 -21.56 18.98
C ALA A 284 1.54 -20.66 18.85
N ARG A 285 1.46 -19.88 17.76
CA ARG A 285 0.36 -18.96 17.49
C ARG A 285 0.06 -18.89 16.00
N ALA A 286 -1.18 -18.61 15.65
CA ALA A 286 -1.55 -18.22 14.30
C ALA A 286 -2.52 -17.05 14.32
N THR A 287 -2.37 -16.10 13.39
CA THR A 287 -3.32 -15.01 13.17
C THR A 287 -3.86 -15.12 11.75
N ILE A 288 -5.17 -15.22 11.60
CA ILE A 288 -5.87 -15.39 10.33
C ILE A 288 -6.81 -14.20 10.12
N SER A 289 -6.61 -13.46 9.04
CA SER A 289 -7.47 -12.36 8.60
C SER A 289 -8.45 -12.89 7.56
N PHE A 290 -9.73 -13.00 7.92
CA PHE A 290 -10.80 -13.41 6.99
C PHE A 290 -11.35 -12.25 6.17
N TYR A 291 -11.23 -11.05 6.70
CA TYR A 291 -11.63 -9.82 6.04
C TYR A 291 -10.89 -8.65 6.65
N ASN A 292 -10.43 -7.75 5.81
CA ASN A 292 -10.06 -6.41 6.22
C ASN A 292 -10.46 -5.43 5.11
N ARG A 293 -11.10 -4.32 5.46
CA ARG A 293 -11.67 -3.39 4.47
C ARG A 293 -10.61 -2.68 3.62
N GLY A 294 -9.40 -2.54 4.16
CA GLY A 294 -8.28 -1.90 3.47
C GLY A 294 -7.84 -2.67 2.23
N ASP A 295 -7.84 -4.00 2.31
CA ASP A 295 -7.37 -4.87 1.22
C ASP A 295 -8.55 -5.46 0.43
N SER A 296 -9.65 -5.81 1.09
CA SER A 296 -10.83 -6.44 0.46
C SER A 296 -11.85 -5.43 -0.10
N GLY A 297 -11.78 -4.15 0.29
CA GLY A 297 -12.82 -3.17 0.02
C GLY A 297 -14.06 -3.32 0.90
N ASP A 298 -15.13 -2.59 0.58
CA ASP A 298 -16.39 -2.63 1.35
C ASP A 298 -17.10 -4.00 1.20
N ILE A 299 -17.61 -4.52 2.31
CA ILE A 299 -18.41 -5.77 2.37
C ILE A 299 -19.85 -5.48 2.78
N GLU A 300 -20.78 -6.24 2.20
CA GLU A 300 -22.18 -6.27 2.67
C GLU A 300 -22.27 -6.88 4.07
N VAL A 301 -23.06 -6.27 4.96
CA VAL A 301 -23.22 -6.73 6.35
C VAL A 301 -23.70 -8.18 6.41
N GLN A 302 -24.59 -8.58 5.50
CA GLN A 302 -25.12 -9.95 5.46
C GLN A 302 -24.02 -10.97 5.15
N GLU A 303 -23.09 -10.63 4.24
CA GLU A 303 -21.97 -11.50 3.89
C GLU A 303 -20.95 -11.57 5.03
N PHE A 304 -20.67 -10.42 5.67
CA PHE A 304 -19.84 -10.41 6.87
C PHE A 304 -20.42 -11.30 7.98
N ASP A 305 -21.72 -11.16 8.27
CA ASP A 305 -22.43 -11.99 9.25
C ASP A 305 -22.38 -13.47 8.89
N ARG A 306 -22.48 -13.82 7.60
CA ARG A 306 -22.36 -15.19 7.11
C ARG A 306 -20.98 -15.75 7.44
N ILE A 307 -19.92 -15.04 7.06
CA ILE A 307 -18.53 -15.45 7.32
C ILE A 307 -18.31 -15.60 8.83
N PHE A 308 -18.67 -14.59 9.62
CA PHE A 308 -18.53 -14.60 11.08
C PHE A 308 -19.22 -15.81 11.72
N LYS A 309 -20.48 -16.09 11.35
CA LYS A 309 -21.23 -17.25 11.87
C LYS A 309 -20.62 -18.57 11.43
N THR A 310 -20.23 -18.71 10.16
CA THR A 310 -19.62 -19.94 9.63
C THR A 310 -18.31 -20.24 10.35
N VAL A 311 -17.44 -19.24 10.54
CA VAL A 311 -16.18 -19.41 11.30
C VAL A 311 -16.48 -19.83 12.73
N GLY A 312 -17.36 -19.12 13.44
CA GLY A 312 -17.72 -19.45 14.83
C GLY A 312 -18.31 -20.84 15.01
N GLN A 313 -19.17 -21.28 14.09
CA GLN A 313 -19.75 -22.63 14.11
C GLN A 313 -18.68 -23.71 13.92
N ASN A 314 -17.78 -23.54 12.95
CA ASN A 314 -16.68 -24.47 12.72
C ASN A 314 -15.72 -24.51 13.92
N LEU A 315 -15.40 -23.37 14.53
CA LEU A 315 -14.57 -23.33 15.73
C LEU A 315 -15.22 -24.08 16.89
N GLY A 316 -16.54 -23.96 17.09
CA GLY A 316 -17.26 -24.78 18.08
C GLY A 316 -17.16 -26.28 17.79
N GLN A 317 -17.21 -26.68 16.52
CA GLN A 317 -17.05 -28.08 16.12
C GLN A 317 -15.62 -28.60 16.32
N VAL A 318 -14.60 -27.78 16.03
CA VAL A 318 -13.18 -28.16 16.17
C VAL A 318 -12.77 -28.21 17.65
N THR A 319 -13.12 -27.18 18.41
CA THR A 319 -12.69 -27.04 19.82
C THR A 319 -13.55 -27.83 20.81
N LYS A 320 -14.76 -28.24 20.41
CA LYS A 320 -15.74 -28.96 21.25
C LYS A 320 -16.14 -28.22 22.54
N VAL A 321 -15.98 -26.89 22.58
CA VAL A 321 -16.38 -26.03 23.70
C VAL A 321 -17.26 -24.89 23.23
N ALA A 322 -18.07 -24.32 24.13
CA ALA A 322 -18.86 -23.13 23.84
C ALA A 322 -18.00 -21.86 23.92
N PRO A 323 -18.19 -20.88 23.04
CA PRO A 323 -17.44 -19.63 23.11
C PRO A 323 -17.89 -18.74 24.26
N LYS A 324 -16.96 -17.93 24.78
CA LYS A 324 -17.22 -16.84 25.73
C LYS A 324 -16.97 -15.50 25.06
N ARG A 325 -17.93 -14.58 25.14
CA ARG A 325 -17.77 -13.21 24.65
C ARG A 325 -16.73 -12.46 25.49
N GLN A 326 -15.85 -11.72 24.84
CA GLN A 326 -14.87 -10.81 25.44
C GLN A 326 -15.01 -9.42 24.82
N ILE A 327 -15.06 -8.38 25.66
CA ILE A 327 -14.96 -6.99 25.18
C ILE A 327 -13.49 -6.62 25.33
N MET A 328 -12.79 -6.39 24.21
CA MET A 328 -11.33 -6.24 24.21
C MET A 328 -10.92 -4.78 24.35
N SER A 329 -11.65 -3.86 23.71
CA SER A 329 -11.38 -2.42 23.83
C SER A 329 -12.66 -1.61 23.65
N SER A 330 -13.16 -1.02 24.74
CA SER A 330 -14.28 -0.07 24.71
C SER A 330 -13.84 1.39 24.45
N ASN A 331 -12.56 1.69 24.64
CA ASN A 331 -11.99 3.06 24.56
C ASN A 331 -11.07 3.27 23.35
N ALA A 332 -10.99 2.32 22.41
CA ALA A 332 -10.20 2.46 21.19
C ALA A 332 -10.97 3.29 20.14
N ALA A 333 -10.24 3.85 19.17
CA ALA A 333 -10.84 4.54 18.02
C ALA A 333 -11.77 3.62 17.18
N LEU A 334 -11.62 2.30 17.36
CA LEU A 334 -12.45 1.26 16.79
C LEU A 334 -12.77 0.23 17.89
N PRO A 335 -13.98 0.22 18.48
CA PRO A 335 -14.33 -0.75 19.52
C PRO A 335 -14.26 -2.19 18.98
N VAL A 336 -13.73 -3.13 19.78
CA VAL A 336 -13.51 -4.53 19.38
C VAL A 336 -14.21 -5.49 20.33
N THR A 337 -15.03 -6.38 19.76
CA THR A 337 -15.62 -7.54 20.44
C THR A 337 -14.92 -8.81 19.95
N GLY A 338 -14.69 -9.75 20.88
CA GLY A 338 -14.15 -11.07 20.60
C GLY A 338 -15.02 -12.20 21.12
N TRP A 339 -14.89 -13.38 20.52
CA TRP A 339 -15.46 -14.64 21.01
C TRP A 339 -14.33 -15.65 21.19
N MET A 340 -14.20 -16.20 22.40
CA MET A 340 -13.08 -17.05 22.77
C MET A 340 -13.52 -18.48 23.05
N TRP A 341 -12.84 -19.44 22.43
CA TRP A 341 -12.88 -20.86 22.76
C TRP A 341 -11.58 -21.23 23.46
N SER A 342 -11.67 -21.78 24.67
CA SER A 342 -10.51 -22.28 25.42
C SER A 342 -10.74 -23.76 25.70
N SER A 343 -9.87 -24.59 25.11
CA SER A 343 -9.92 -26.04 25.22
C SER A 343 -8.53 -26.57 25.61
N PRO A 344 -8.42 -27.82 26.09
CA PRO A 344 -7.11 -28.45 26.33
C PRO A 344 -6.22 -28.53 25.09
N ALA A 345 -6.81 -28.51 23.88
CA ALA A 345 -6.07 -28.55 22.62
C ALA A 345 -5.53 -27.17 22.19
N GLY A 346 -6.02 -26.08 22.78
CA GLY A 346 -5.61 -24.72 22.41
C GLY A 346 -6.70 -23.68 22.60
N ILE A 347 -6.33 -22.45 22.26
CA ILE A 347 -7.16 -21.26 22.37
C ILE A 347 -7.49 -20.75 20.96
N ALA A 348 -8.74 -20.35 20.74
CA ALA A 348 -9.18 -19.63 19.56
C ALA A 348 -9.92 -18.35 19.98
N LEU A 349 -9.62 -17.23 19.35
CA LEU A 349 -10.25 -15.94 19.59
C LEU A 349 -10.64 -15.30 18.26
N LEU A 350 -11.94 -15.21 18.00
CA LEU A 350 -12.49 -14.55 16.83
C LEU A 350 -12.88 -13.10 17.18
N GLU A 351 -12.17 -12.12 16.60
CA GLU A 351 -12.32 -10.70 16.86
C GLU A 351 -12.90 -9.97 15.65
N TYR A 352 -13.69 -8.94 15.92
CA TYR A 352 -14.22 -8.03 14.93
C TYR A 352 -14.46 -6.65 15.56
N ASN A 353 -14.42 -5.60 14.75
CA ASN A 353 -14.85 -4.28 15.23
C ASN A 353 -16.36 -4.23 15.40
N GLU A 354 -16.87 -3.51 16.39
CA GLU A 354 -18.32 -3.32 16.51
C GLU A 354 -18.88 -2.53 15.31
N TYR A 355 -19.86 -3.14 14.64
CA TYR A 355 -20.62 -2.56 13.52
C TYR A 355 -22.12 -2.58 13.86
N ASN A 356 -22.90 -1.72 13.21
CA ASN A 356 -24.34 -1.55 13.47
C ASN A 356 -24.71 -1.22 14.93
N THR A 357 -23.87 -0.45 15.63
CA THR A 357 -24.18 0.01 16.99
C THR A 357 -25.28 1.08 16.96
N PRO A 358 -26.33 1.01 17.81
CA PRO A 358 -27.36 2.03 17.87
C PRO A 358 -26.76 3.44 18.07
N GLY A 359 -27.12 4.39 17.19
CA GLY A 359 -26.63 5.76 17.23
C GLY A 359 -25.25 6.00 16.58
N LYS A 360 -24.60 4.98 16.00
CA LYS A 360 -23.37 5.13 15.21
C LYS A 360 -23.42 4.26 13.95
N VAL A 361 -23.17 4.86 12.80
CA VAL A 361 -22.98 4.10 11.55
C VAL A 361 -21.52 3.63 11.49
N THR A 362 -21.24 2.47 12.08
CA THR A 362 -19.95 1.78 11.93
C THR A 362 -20.11 0.61 10.96
N LYS A 363 -19.28 0.56 9.93
CA LYS A 363 -19.20 -0.54 8.96
C LYS A 363 -18.27 -1.64 9.49
N PRO A 364 -18.37 -2.88 8.98
CA PRO A 364 -17.34 -3.89 9.20
C PRO A 364 -15.99 -3.44 8.64
N GLU A 365 -14.96 -3.49 9.46
CA GLU A 365 -13.58 -3.10 9.12
C GLU A 365 -12.63 -4.29 9.10
N PHE A 366 -12.80 -5.25 10.02
CA PHE A 366 -12.01 -6.48 10.01
C PHE A 366 -12.75 -7.66 10.67
N LEU A 367 -12.36 -8.87 10.29
CA LEU A 367 -12.68 -10.13 10.96
C LEU A 367 -11.42 -10.98 11.06
N ARG A 368 -10.98 -11.26 12.28
CA ARG A 368 -9.69 -11.92 12.55
C ARG A 368 -9.83 -13.04 13.55
N LEU A 369 -9.15 -14.15 13.30
CA LEU A 369 -9.02 -15.28 14.21
C LEU A 369 -7.59 -15.38 14.71
N LYS A 370 -7.42 -15.39 16.03
CA LYS A 370 -6.16 -15.72 16.69
C LYS A 370 -6.25 -17.13 17.25
N LEU A 371 -5.24 -17.94 17.00
CA LEU A 371 -5.07 -19.28 17.53
C LEU A 371 -3.80 -19.32 18.39
N ALA A 372 -3.81 -20.11 19.45
CA ALA A 372 -2.61 -20.33 20.26
C ALA A 372 -2.58 -21.73 20.88
N ALA A 373 -1.35 -22.23 21.07
CA ALA A 373 -1.08 -23.42 21.85
C ALA A 373 -1.62 -23.25 23.30
N PRO A 374 -2.07 -24.34 23.95
CA PRO A 374 -2.76 -24.27 25.24
C PRO A 374 -1.92 -23.67 26.38
N ASP A 375 -0.60 -23.79 26.30
CA ASP A 375 0.38 -23.28 27.27
C ASP A 375 0.91 -21.88 26.92
N GLN A 376 0.50 -21.29 25.79
CA GLN A 376 1.00 -20.01 25.33
C GLN A 376 0.34 -18.84 26.09
N ALA A 377 1.05 -18.29 27.07
CA ALA A 377 0.51 -17.28 27.99
C ALA A 377 0.21 -15.90 27.35
N ASP A 378 0.77 -15.60 26.18
CA ASP A 378 0.67 -14.30 25.47
C ASP A 378 -0.20 -14.36 24.20
N TRP A 379 -1.16 -15.28 24.16
CA TRP A 379 -2.08 -15.55 23.05
C TRP A 379 -2.85 -14.33 22.49
N SER A 380 -2.93 -13.22 23.22
CA SER A 380 -3.58 -11.97 22.77
C SER A 380 -2.67 -11.03 21.97
N MET A 381 -1.47 -11.47 21.55
CA MET A 381 -0.41 -10.60 21.00
C MET A 381 0.10 -9.56 22.02
N GLY A 382 0.03 -9.89 23.31
CA GLY A 382 0.42 -9.04 24.42
C GLY A 382 -0.68 -8.93 25.48
N LYS A 383 -0.35 -9.19 26.75
CA LYS A 383 -1.22 -8.85 27.88
C LYS A 383 -0.93 -7.41 28.28
N MET A 384 -1.93 -6.53 28.20
CA MET A 384 -1.92 -5.18 28.78
C MET A 384 -1.85 -5.16 30.34
N ALA A 385 -1.53 -6.28 30.99
CA ALA A 385 -1.59 -6.36 32.45
C ALA A 385 -0.52 -5.49 33.14
N THR A 386 0.62 -5.28 32.48
CA THR A 386 1.64 -4.29 32.81
C THR A 386 2.44 -4.08 31.53
N GLY A 387 2.52 -2.86 30.97
CA GLY A 387 3.39 -2.60 29.81
C GLY A 387 4.82 -3.13 30.04
N VAL A 388 5.57 -3.37 28.96
CA VAL A 388 6.93 -3.93 29.07
C VAL A 388 7.76 -3.11 30.07
N GLN A 389 8.31 -3.79 31.07
CA GLN A 389 9.08 -3.11 32.11
C GLN A 389 10.39 -2.61 31.52
N ARG A 390 10.89 -1.45 32.01
CA ARG A 390 12.17 -0.89 31.59
C ARG A 390 13.32 -1.89 31.68
N MET A 391 13.35 -2.72 32.73
CA MET A 391 14.37 -3.76 32.89
C MET A 391 14.31 -4.84 31.81
N GLU A 392 13.11 -5.20 31.33
CA GLU A 392 12.95 -6.16 30.25
C GLU A 392 13.46 -5.58 28.92
N LEU A 393 13.20 -4.30 28.63
CA LEU A 393 13.73 -3.66 27.42
C LEU A 393 15.26 -3.61 27.41
N LEU A 394 15.87 -3.32 28.56
CA LEU A 394 17.33 -3.33 28.69
C LEU A 394 17.94 -4.70 28.38
N GLN A 395 17.26 -5.79 28.75
CA GLN A 395 17.72 -7.16 28.47
C GLN A 395 17.67 -7.51 26.97
N ARG A 396 16.92 -6.75 26.17
CA ARG A 396 16.83 -6.95 24.72
C ARG A 396 17.93 -6.23 23.95
N VAL A 397 18.76 -5.43 24.63
CA VAL A 397 19.92 -4.78 24.02
C VAL A 397 21.07 -5.79 23.91
N THR A 398 21.44 -6.10 22.67
CA THR A 398 22.54 -6.98 22.31
C THR A 398 23.78 -6.17 21.95
N LYS A 399 24.95 -6.62 22.42
CA LYS A 399 26.25 -6.06 22.09
C LYS A 399 27.13 -7.13 21.49
N THR A 400 27.76 -6.86 20.34
CA THR A 400 28.64 -7.82 19.66
C THR A 400 30.11 -7.43 19.80
N THR A 401 31.01 -8.39 19.53
CA THR A 401 32.46 -8.18 19.51
C THR A 401 32.90 -7.19 18.43
N GLU A 402 32.13 -7.06 17.36
CA GLU A 402 32.38 -6.16 16.23
C GLU A 402 31.94 -4.71 16.52
N GLY A 403 31.41 -4.46 17.72
CA GLY A 403 31.01 -3.14 18.19
C GLY A 403 29.56 -2.74 17.88
N ASP A 404 28.73 -3.69 17.43
CA ASP A 404 27.30 -3.41 17.27
C ASP A 404 26.62 -3.32 18.62
N VAL A 405 25.72 -2.35 18.75
CA VAL A 405 24.75 -2.25 19.84
C VAL A 405 23.37 -2.15 19.21
N TYR A 406 22.53 -3.17 19.40
CA TYR A 406 21.21 -3.20 18.77
C TYR A 406 20.16 -3.90 19.62
N ILE A 407 18.90 -3.62 19.32
CA ILE A 407 17.73 -4.18 19.99
C ILE A 407 17.33 -5.47 19.27
N ALA A 408 17.33 -6.59 20.00
CA ALA A 408 16.85 -7.88 19.52
C ALA A 408 15.35 -8.08 19.80
N GLY A 409 14.72 -9.01 19.08
CA GLY A 409 13.34 -9.41 19.32
C GLY A 409 12.27 -8.43 18.84
N VAL A 410 12.63 -7.47 17.96
CA VAL A 410 11.62 -6.69 17.22
C VAL A 410 10.98 -7.62 16.19
N PRO A 411 9.67 -7.91 16.28
CA PRO A 411 9.03 -8.86 15.38
C PRO A 411 9.00 -8.33 13.94
N MET A 412 9.00 -9.25 12.98
CA MET A 412 8.81 -8.89 11.58
C MET A 412 7.31 -8.84 11.24
N VAL A 413 6.93 -7.77 10.54
CA VAL A 413 5.61 -7.58 9.93
C VAL A 413 5.87 -7.12 8.51
N ASP A 414 5.31 -7.85 7.55
CA ASP A 414 5.39 -7.50 6.14
C ASP A 414 4.26 -6.52 5.83
N GLN A 415 4.64 -5.34 5.34
CA GLN A 415 3.67 -4.28 5.04
C GLN A 415 2.77 -4.61 3.84
N GLY A 416 3.05 -5.65 3.06
CA GLY A 416 2.32 -5.96 1.83
C GLY A 416 2.44 -4.84 0.78
N GLN A 417 1.29 -4.42 0.24
CA GLN A 417 1.24 -3.42 -0.83
C GLN A 417 1.53 -1.98 -0.35
N LYS A 418 1.66 -1.04 -1.28
CA LYS A 418 2.08 0.35 -1.01
C LYS A 418 1.12 1.04 -0.03
N GLY A 419 1.69 1.79 0.92
CA GLY A 419 0.93 2.64 1.87
C GLY A 419 0.93 2.17 3.33
N TYR A 420 1.27 0.91 3.61
CA TYR A 420 1.22 0.34 4.96
C TYR A 420 2.50 0.50 5.80
N CYS A 421 3.57 1.10 5.27
CA CYS A 421 4.85 1.23 5.98
C CYS A 421 4.73 1.84 7.40
N VAL A 422 3.84 2.82 7.59
CA VAL A 422 3.57 3.42 8.90
C VAL A 422 2.85 2.44 9.81
N ALA A 423 1.78 1.81 9.32
CA ALA A 423 0.98 0.84 10.08
C ALA A 423 1.82 -0.37 10.49
N ALA A 424 2.57 -0.97 9.57
CA ALA A 424 3.46 -2.09 9.82
C ALA A 424 4.57 -1.72 10.82
N SER A 425 5.26 -0.58 10.64
CA SER A 425 6.28 -0.14 11.61
C SER A 425 5.70 0.10 13.01
N CYS A 426 4.49 0.63 13.11
CA CYS A 426 3.82 0.82 14.39
C CYS A 426 3.40 -0.51 15.02
N GLN A 427 2.85 -1.46 14.24
CA GLN A 427 2.53 -2.80 14.72
C GLN A 427 3.78 -3.48 15.29
N ARG A 428 4.91 -3.44 14.57
CA ARG A 428 6.17 -4.03 15.03
C ARG A 428 6.61 -3.45 16.37
N LEU A 429 6.55 -2.12 16.52
CA LEU A 429 6.84 -1.45 17.77
C LEU A 429 5.85 -1.84 18.88
N PHE A 430 4.57 -2.00 18.55
CA PHE A 430 3.51 -2.31 19.52
C PHE A 430 3.61 -3.74 20.02
N GLU A 431 3.82 -4.70 19.12
CA GLU A 431 4.11 -6.08 19.49
C GLU A 431 5.37 -6.19 20.34
N TYR A 432 6.43 -5.46 19.98
CA TYR A 432 7.64 -5.35 20.80
C TYR A 432 7.33 -4.80 22.20
N MET A 433 6.44 -3.81 22.30
CA MET A 433 5.96 -3.21 23.56
C MET A 433 4.80 -3.99 24.22
N ARG A 434 4.42 -5.17 23.70
CA ARG A 434 3.29 -6.00 24.18
C ARG A 434 1.94 -5.26 24.22
N ILE A 435 1.76 -4.31 23.31
CA ILE A 435 0.51 -3.57 23.10
C ILE A 435 -0.27 -4.29 21.99
N PRO A 436 -1.46 -4.84 22.28
CA PRO A 436 -2.25 -5.56 21.30
C PRO A 436 -2.85 -4.56 20.30
N CYS A 437 -2.23 -4.45 19.13
CA CYS A 437 -2.78 -3.74 17.98
C CYS A 437 -2.08 -4.20 16.70
N ASP A 438 -2.85 -4.32 15.63
CA ASP A 438 -2.44 -4.86 14.35
C ASP A 438 -2.53 -3.78 13.26
N GLN A 439 -1.81 -3.95 12.16
CA GLN A 439 -1.71 -2.95 11.10
C GLN A 439 -3.07 -2.59 10.51
N HIS A 440 -4.01 -3.53 10.43
CA HIS A 440 -5.35 -3.25 9.91
C HIS A 440 -6.16 -2.34 10.86
N GLU A 441 -6.01 -2.50 12.17
CA GLU A 441 -6.59 -1.59 13.17
C GLU A 441 -5.89 -0.22 13.14
N MET A 442 -4.56 -0.22 12.99
CA MET A 442 -3.78 1.02 12.92
C MET A 442 -4.04 1.79 11.64
N ALA A 443 -4.28 1.11 10.51
CA ALA A 443 -4.51 1.73 9.22
C ALA A 443 -5.61 2.79 9.31
N LYS A 444 -6.72 2.55 10.03
CA LYS A 444 -7.75 3.58 10.27
C LYS A 444 -7.22 4.88 10.89
N LEU A 445 -6.28 4.76 11.82
CA LEU A 445 -5.69 5.90 12.53
C LEU A 445 -4.62 6.58 11.69
N VAL A 446 -3.82 5.78 10.97
CA VAL A 446 -2.63 6.25 10.26
C VAL A 446 -2.82 6.47 8.77
N SER A 447 -3.96 6.06 8.21
CA SER A 447 -4.33 6.25 6.80
C SER A 447 -4.46 7.73 6.49
N VAL A 448 -3.38 8.25 5.94
CA VAL A 448 -3.41 9.39 5.04
C VAL A 448 -2.72 8.90 3.78
N ASP A 449 -3.54 8.80 2.72
CA ASP A 449 -3.19 8.59 1.33
C ASP A 449 -2.15 7.50 1.03
N ALA A 450 -2.59 6.24 1.07
CA ALA A 450 -1.92 5.13 0.38
C ALA A 450 -1.67 5.44 -1.13
N GLU A 451 -2.42 6.38 -1.71
CA GLU A 451 -2.33 6.80 -3.11
C GLU A 451 -1.22 7.83 -3.41
N ASN A 452 -0.77 8.65 -2.44
CA ASN A 452 0.13 9.78 -2.74
C ASN A 452 1.63 9.51 -2.50
N GLY A 453 2.00 8.31 -2.05
CA GLY A 453 3.31 8.08 -1.48
C GLY A 453 3.40 8.81 -0.14
N ALA A 454 3.82 8.09 0.89
CA ALA A 454 3.70 8.60 2.24
C ALA A 454 4.61 9.85 2.44
N ASP A 455 3.99 11.02 2.47
CA ASP A 455 4.66 12.27 2.83
C ASP A 455 4.99 12.23 4.33
N VAL A 456 6.24 12.50 4.69
CA VAL A 456 6.73 12.30 6.06
C VAL A 456 6.07 13.24 7.08
N VAL A 457 5.62 14.43 6.65
CA VAL A 457 4.80 15.33 7.51
C VAL A 457 3.46 14.66 7.82
N THR A 458 2.86 14.07 6.81
CA THR A 458 1.60 13.38 6.88
C THR A 458 1.70 12.12 7.75
N MET A 459 2.80 11.36 7.66
CA MET A 459 3.12 10.25 8.57
C MET A 459 3.18 10.70 10.04
N GLN A 460 3.85 11.83 10.35
CA GLN A 460 3.92 12.33 11.73
C GLN A 460 2.53 12.64 12.29
N LYS A 461 1.68 13.33 11.52
CA LYS A 461 0.32 13.67 11.94
C LYS A 461 -0.50 12.41 12.24
N SER A 462 -0.27 11.34 11.47
CA SER A 462 -0.85 10.03 11.74
C SER A 462 -0.36 9.42 13.05
N LEU A 463 0.95 9.45 13.32
CA LEU A 463 1.50 8.90 14.58
C LEU A 463 0.97 9.63 15.82
N ALA A 464 0.72 10.93 15.75
CA ALA A 464 0.16 11.70 16.86
C ALA A 464 -1.26 11.23 17.26
N LYS A 465 -2.03 10.64 16.34
CA LYS A 465 -3.37 10.08 16.63
C LYS A 465 -3.29 8.77 17.44
N ILE A 466 -2.14 8.11 17.46
CA ILE A 466 -1.94 6.82 18.14
C ILE A 466 -1.83 7.01 19.66
N ASP A 467 -1.24 8.11 20.13
CA ASP A 467 -1.02 8.41 21.56
C ASP A 467 -2.31 8.27 22.39
N SER A 468 -3.37 8.97 21.95
CA SER A 468 -4.65 8.98 22.66
C SER A 468 -5.40 7.65 22.58
N ALA A 469 -5.26 6.92 21.48
CA ALA A 469 -5.97 5.66 21.24
C ALA A 469 -5.41 4.50 22.08
N PHE A 470 -4.08 4.44 22.29
CA PHE A 470 -3.42 3.29 22.92
C PHE A 470 -2.73 3.59 24.25
N LYS A 471 -2.90 4.80 24.80
CA LYS A 471 -2.28 5.24 26.06
C LYS A 471 -0.74 5.10 26.06
N VAL A 472 -0.15 5.32 24.89
CA VAL A 472 1.30 5.43 24.70
C VAL A 472 1.70 6.89 24.77
N THR A 473 2.97 7.19 25.04
CA THR A 473 3.55 8.52 24.92
C THR A 473 4.26 8.59 23.58
N PHE A 474 3.72 9.39 22.66
CA PHE A 474 4.38 9.72 21.39
C PHE A 474 5.28 10.96 21.59
N LYS A 475 6.55 10.85 21.23
CA LYS A 475 7.49 11.98 21.28
C LYS A 475 8.21 12.16 19.94
N PRO A 476 7.98 13.27 19.23
CA PRO A 476 8.78 13.62 18.07
C PRO A 476 10.16 14.11 18.51
N LEU A 477 11.19 13.33 18.21
CA LEU A 477 12.59 13.67 18.52
C LEU A 477 13.18 14.55 17.42
N ILE A 478 12.73 14.35 16.18
CA ILE A 478 13.08 15.10 14.99
C ILE A 478 11.78 15.32 14.18
N ASN A 479 11.20 16.53 14.17
CA ASN A 479 9.82 16.81 13.69
C ASN A 479 9.73 17.46 12.29
N PRO A 480 9.38 16.72 11.18
CA PRO A 480 9.29 17.18 9.77
C PRO A 480 8.82 18.62 9.52
N GLU A 481 7.89 19.14 10.31
CA GLU A 481 7.33 20.48 10.12
C GLU A 481 8.37 21.61 10.35
N GLN A 482 9.32 21.42 11.27
CA GLN A 482 10.34 22.42 11.59
C GLN A 482 11.34 22.66 10.45
N TYR A 483 11.44 21.77 9.47
CA TYR A 483 12.37 21.92 8.34
C TYR A 483 11.80 22.87 7.27
N TYR A 484 10.48 22.78 7.06
CA TYR A 484 9.77 23.60 6.08
C TYR A 484 9.49 25.01 6.59
N THR A 485 9.33 25.19 7.91
CA THR A 485 9.06 26.50 8.52
C THR A 485 10.32 27.32 8.84
N ALA A 486 11.50 26.68 9.00
CA ALA A 486 12.75 27.35 9.38
C ALA A 486 13.75 27.59 8.22
N GLY A 487 13.26 27.67 6.97
CA GLY A 487 14.12 28.01 5.82
C GLY A 487 15.12 26.92 5.42
N ARG A 488 14.76 25.64 5.52
CA ARG A 488 15.57 24.46 5.11
C ARG A 488 16.87 24.25 5.90
N LYS A 489 17.03 24.83 7.10
CA LYS A 489 18.16 24.50 7.98
C LYS A 489 17.98 23.09 8.56
N ARG A 490 19.05 22.27 8.53
CA ARG A 490 19.06 20.93 9.12
C ARG A 490 18.75 21.00 10.63
N ARG A 491 17.87 20.09 11.08
CA ARG A 491 17.16 20.14 12.37
C ARG A 491 17.99 19.98 13.62
N VAL A 492 18.93 19.05 13.57
CA VAL A 492 19.81 18.66 14.66
C VAL A 492 21.16 18.43 14.03
N SER A 493 22.25 18.72 14.74
CA SER A 493 23.58 18.33 14.25
C SER A 493 23.69 16.81 14.15
N GLU A 494 24.63 16.31 13.33
CA GLU A 494 24.97 14.89 13.29
C GLU A 494 25.26 14.34 14.69
N LYS A 495 26.01 15.09 15.51
CA LYS A 495 26.31 14.74 16.90
C LYS A 495 25.04 14.56 17.75
N GLN A 496 24.05 15.43 17.58
CA GLN A 496 22.76 15.31 18.27
C GLN A 496 21.95 14.12 17.76
N PHE A 497 21.93 13.86 16.45
CA PHE A 497 21.28 12.69 15.87
C PHE A 497 21.85 11.39 16.47
N VAL A 498 23.18 11.23 16.47
CA VAL A 498 23.86 10.07 17.06
C VAL A 498 23.55 9.94 18.55
N SER A 499 23.54 11.06 19.30
CA SER A 499 23.20 11.05 20.72
C SER A 499 21.78 10.56 20.99
N ILE A 500 20.81 10.98 20.17
CA ILE A 500 19.41 10.53 20.29
C ILE A 500 19.31 9.04 20.00
N VAL A 501 19.89 8.56 18.90
CA VAL A 501 19.87 7.14 18.54
C VAL A 501 20.44 6.30 19.68
N ARG A 502 21.63 6.68 20.18
CA ARG A 502 22.28 5.98 21.29
C ARG A 502 21.42 5.94 22.55
N GLU A 503 20.87 7.09 22.96
CA GLU A 503 20.07 7.17 24.18
C GLU A 503 18.90 6.19 24.19
N TYR A 504 18.19 6.06 23.08
CA TYR A 504 17.00 5.21 22.98
C TYR A 504 17.36 3.74 22.74
N VAL A 505 18.36 3.47 21.89
CA VAL A 505 18.88 2.11 21.66
C VAL A 505 19.40 1.50 22.96
N ASP A 506 20.19 2.24 23.74
CA ASP A 506 20.74 1.77 25.02
C ASP A 506 19.65 1.48 26.07
N LYS A 507 18.45 2.06 25.91
CA LYS A 507 17.28 1.81 26.74
C LYS A 507 16.41 0.66 26.22
N GLY A 508 16.78 0.04 25.10
CA GLY A 508 15.97 -0.99 24.46
C GLY A 508 14.70 -0.46 23.81
N VAL A 509 14.67 0.81 23.40
CA VAL A 509 13.49 1.44 22.78
C VAL A 509 13.77 1.71 21.29
N PRO A 510 13.15 0.94 20.36
CA PRO A 510 13.26 1.22 18.94
C PRO A 510 12.66 2.58 18.57
N LEU A 511 13.21 3.21 17.54
CA LEU A 511 12.73 4.50 17.05
C LEU A 511 12.04 4.33 15.70
N LEU A 512 10.83 4.86 15.56
CA LEU A 512 10.18 5.01 14.26
C LEU A 512 10.95 6.07 13.46
N TRP A 513 11.32 5.74 12.23
CA TRP A 513 12.23 6.51 11.41
C TRP A 513 11.60 6.80 10.05
N GLY A 514 11.21 8.06 9.85
CA GLY A 514 10.75 8.57 8.57
C GLY A 514 11.95 9.07 7.75
N LEU A 515 12.11 8.53 6.54
CA LEU A 515 13.25 8.83 5.66
C LEU A 515 12.85 8.95 4.19
N ILE A 516 13.78 9.41 3.35
CA ILE A 516 13.68 9.26 1.90
C ILE A 516 14.46 8.02 1.45
N LEU A 517 13.74 7.07 0.87
CA LEU A 517 14.24 5.81 0.38
C LEU A 517 15.06 5.98 -0.90
N GLY A 518 16.12 5.17 -1.05
CA GLY A 518 16.87 5.04 -2.31
C GLY A 518 17.82 6.18 -2.65
N GLU A 519 18.02 7.15 -1.76
CA GLU A 519 19.00 8.23 -1.95
C GLU A 519 20.44 7.82 -1.58
N LYS A 520 20.60 6.88 -0.64
CA LYS A 520 21.89 6.44 -0.10
C LYS A 520 21.99 4.90 -0.11
N PRO A 521 23.21 4.34 -0.19
CA PRO A 521 23.40 2.90 -0.15
C PRO A 521 23.04 2.32 1.22
N GLU A 522 22.53 1.09 1.21
CA GLU A 522 22.21 0.31 2.39
C GLU A 522 22.58 -1.16 2.17
N ASP A 523 22.84 -1.87 3.28
CA ASP A 523 23.22 -3.28 3.29
C ASP A 523 22.29 -4.07 4.23
N PRO A 524 21.63 -5.14 3.77
CA PRO A 524 21.48 -5.55 2.37
C PRO A 524 20.81 -4.46 1.52
N PRO A 525 20.91 -4.50 0.17
CA PRO A 525 20.30 -3.50 -0.69
C PRO A 525 18.75 -3.50 -0.60
N LEU A 526 18.14 -2.50 -1.23
CA LEU A 526 16.69 -2.46 -1.44
C LEU A 526 16.24 -3.71 -2.24
N PRO A 527 15.02 -4.23 -2.02
CA PRO A 527 14.49 -5.33 -2.80
C PRO A 527 14.36 -4.91 -4.28
N GLY A 528 14.52 -5.87 -5.19
CA GLY A 528 14.40 -5.63 -6.64
C GLY A 528 12.97 -5.29 -7.10
N ALA A 529 11.97 -5.57 -6.27
CA ALA A 529 10.56 -5.26 -6.49
C ALA A 529 10.01 -4.43 -5.30
N GLY A 530 8.96 -3.64 -5.55
CA GLY A 530 8.33 -2.79 -4.53
C GLY A 530 8.74 -1.31 -4.60
N GLN A 531 8.64 -0.59 -3.47
CA GLN A 531 9.05 0.80 -3.40
C GLN A 531 10.58 0.89 -3.30
N THR A 532 11.21 1.52 -4.29
CA THR A 532 12.68 1.70 -4.30
C THR A 532 13.10 3.16 -4.06
N ARG A 533 12.15 4.11 -4.06
CA ARG A 533 12.38 5.55 -3.83
C ARG A 533 11.19 6.23 -3.17
N GLY A 534 11.41 7.40 -2.57
CA GLY A 534 10.36 8.25 -1.98
C GLY A 534 10.26 8.14 -0.45
N GLY A 535 9.25 8.78 0.16
CA GLY A 535 9.06 8.72 1.61
C GLY A 535 8.75 7.31 2.10
N HIS A 536 9.41 6.88 3.18
CA HIS A 536 9.24 5.57 3.79
C HIS A 536 9.36 5.64 5.32
N MET A 537 8.78 4.66 6.03
CA MET A 537 8.89 4.51 7.48
C MET A 537 9.56 3.19 7.81
N ARG A 538 10.61 3.26 8.63
CA ARG A 538 11.42 2.13 9.13
C ARG A 538 11.57 2.21 10.64
N MET A 539 12.33 1.29 11.22
CA MET A 539 12.71 1.37 12.64
C MET A 539 14.23 1.37 12.80
N VAL A 540 14.77 2.37 13.49
CA VAL A 540 16.15 2.34 13.98
C VAL A 540 16.19 1.45 15.22
N ILE A 541 17.07 0.45 15.19
CA ILE A 541 17.19 -0.55 16.25
C ILE A 541 18.61 -0.62 16.82
N GLY A 542 19.59 0.07 16.25
CA GLY A 542 20.96 0.02 16.76
C GLY A 542 21.93 0.98 16.11
N TYR A 543 23.19 0.85 16.50
CA TYR A 543 24.32 1.59 15.96
C TYR A 543 25.63 0.78 16.09
N ASN A 544 26.63 1.16 15.31
CA ASN A 544 28.03 0.75 15.49
C ASN A 544 28.91 2.01 15.39
N LEU A 545 29.49 2.45 16.51
CA LEU A 545 30.29 3.69 16.53
C LEU A 545 31.66 3.50 15.89
N ALA A 546 32.26 2.32 15.99
CA ALA A 546 33.58 2.04 15.43
C ALA A 546 33.54 2.07 13.89
N LYS A 547 32.45 1.57 13.30
CA LYS A 547 32.22 1.57 11.85
C LYS A 547 31.46 2.80 11.36
N ASN A 548 31.04 3.68 12.26
CA ASN A 548 30.16 4.83 11.99
C ASN A 548 28.90 4.42 11.20
N GLN A 549 28.16 3.44 11.70
CA GLN A 549 26.95 2.88 11.07
C GLN A 549 25.73 3.00 11.96
N ILE A 550 24.56 3.19 11.34
CA ILE A 550 23.26 2.96 11.98
C ILE A 550 22.77 1.56 11.65
N LEU A 551 22.10 0.90 12.59
CA LEU A 551 21.45 -0.39 12.40
C LEU A 551 19.94 -0.16 12.46
N PHE A 552 19.22 -0.67 11.47
CA PHE A 552 17.80 -0.45 11.32
C PHE A 552 17.12 -1.70 10.76
N THR A 553 15.80 -1.72 10.76
CA THR A 553 15.00 -2.80 10.20
C THR A 553 13.88 -2.24 9.32
N ASP A 554 13.53 -2.99 8.27
CA ASP A 554 12.48 -2.65 7.32
C ASP A 554 11.34 -3.67 7.39
N SER A 555 10.14 -3.29 6.95
CA SER A 555 8.92 -4.10 6.98
C SER A 555 8.70 -4.90 5.68
N TRP A 556 9.76 -5.32 5.00
CA TRP A 556 9.69 -6.13 3.76
C TRP A 556 9.93 -7.63 3.97
N GLY A 557 9.79 -8.11 5.21
CA GLY A 557 9.93 -9.52 5.52
C GLY A 557 11.40 -9.99 5.61
N ALA A 558 11.65 -11.23 5.20
CA ALA A 558 12.90 -11.93 5.44
C ALA A 558 14.09 -11.24 4.74
N GLY A 559 15.23 -11.18 5.44
CA GLY A 559 16.44 -10.48 4.97
C GLY A 559 16.46 -8.98 5.29
N HIS A 560 15.37 -8.42 5.83
CA HIS A 560 15.27 -7.00 6.20
C HIS A 560 15.17 -6.77 7.72
N GLU A 561 15.43 -7.80 8.52
CA GLU A 561 15.44 -7.80 9.99
C GLU A 561 16.56 -6.93 10.56
N LEU A 562 17.73 -6.94 9.91
CA LEU A 562 18.88 -6.13 10.31
C LEU A 562 19.59 -5.58 9.08
N LYS A 563 19.43 -4.27 8.89
CA LYS A 563 20.05 -3.48 7.83
C LYS A 563 20.98 -2.44 8.41
N ARG A 564 21.91 -1.97 7.58
CA ARG A 564 22.98 -1.05 7.94
C ARG A 564 23.15 0.01 6.87
N MET A 565 23.53 1.21 7.30
CA MET A 565 24.06 2.25 6.42
C MET A 565 25.02 3.15 7.20
N ALA A 566 25.82 3.94 6.49
CA ALA A 566 26.69 4.92 7.14
C ALA A 566 25.86 5.90 7.97
N MET A 567 26.35 6.27 9.15
CA MET A 567 25.65 7.16 10.09
C MET A 567 25.33 8.52 9.46
N LEU A 568 26.28 9.06 8.69
CA LEU A 568 26.10 10.32 7.98
C LEU A 568 25.04 10.20 6.87
N ASP A 569 24.99 9.07 6.18
CA ASP A 569 23.98 8.80 5.16
C ASP A 569 22.59 8.69 5.80
N ALA A 570 22.48 8.01 6.95
CA ALA A 570 21.24 7.93 7.72
C ALA A 570 20.77 9.31 8.17
N TYR A 571 21.69 10.13 8.69
CA TYR A 571 21.42 11.52 9.04
C TYR A 571 20.95 12.33 7.83
N ASP A 572 21.56 12.12 6.66
CA ASP A 572 21.22 12.83 5.44
C ASP A 572 19.80 12.54 4.95
N VAL A 573 19.36 11.28 4.99
CA VAL A 573 18.03 10.85 4.51
C VAL A 573 16.93 10.98 5.56
N THR A 574 17.28 11.29 6.81
CA THR A 574 16.31 11.41 7.91
C THR A 574 15.42 12.61 7.73
N MET A 575 14.12 12.34 7.61
CA MET A 575 13.07 13.35 7.55
C MET A 575 12.32 13.48 8.88
N GLY A 576 12.28 12.42 9.69
CA GLY A 576 11.72 12.44 11.04
C GLY A 576 12.14 11.24 11.87
N LEU A 577 12.18 11.41 13.19
CA LEU A 577 12.57 10.38 14.16
C LEU A 577 11.68 10.50 15.38
N TYR A 578 11.07 9.39 15.79
CA TYR A 578 10.02 9.38 16.79
C TYR A 578 10.18 8.22 17.76
N SER A 579 9.91 8.47 19.04
CA SER A 579 9.77 7.39 20.03
C SER A 579 8.31 7.22 20.43
N MET A 580 7.91 5.98 20.68
CA MET A 580 6.60 5.65 21.23
C MET A 580 6.76 4.55 22.28
N ALA A 581 6.29 4.81 23.50
CA ALA A 581 6.41 3.88 24.64
C ALA A 581 5.18 3.98 25.55
N PRO A 582 4.88 2.99 26.40
CA PRO A 582 3.82 3.12 27.41
C PRO A 582 4.00 4.36 28.30
N ARG A 583 2.89 4.99 28.75
CA ARG A 583 2.96 6.15 29.67
C ARG A 583 3.69 5.80 30.97
N GLY A 584 4.61 6.67 31.39
CA GLY A 584 5.43 6.49 32.59
C GLY A 584 6.81 5.86 32.35
N PHE A 585 7.18 5.66 31.08
CA PHE A 585 8.52 5.27 30.65
C PHE A 585 9.48 6.45 30.52
#